data_AF-A0A445E2D1-F1
#
_entry.id   AF-A0A445E2D1-F1
#
_cell.length_a   1.000
_cell.length_b   1.000
_cell.length_c   1.000
_cell.angle_alpha   90.00
_cell.angle_beta   90.00
_cell.angle_gamma   90.00
#
_symmetry.space_group_name_H-M   'P 1'
#
loop_
_entity.id
_entity.type
_entity.pdbx_description
1 polymer ?
#
loop_
_entity_poly.entity_id
_entity_poly.type
_entity_poly.pdbx_seq_one_letter_code
_entity_poly.pdbx_strand_id
1 'polypeptide(L)'
;MASSLLRGLMKSSKLASSATGTRRLSLVSTQISEHTAKWMQDTSKKSPMELINEVPPIKVEDRIVACEGDTNPALGHPIEYICLDKDEPAICKYCGLRYYQDHHH
;
A
#
# COMPACT_ATOMS: atom_id res chain seq x y z
N MET A 1 63.78 -21.16 7.49
CA MET A 1 63.90 -20.89 8.93
C MET A 1 62.97 -19.72 9.27
N ALA A 2 61.98 -19.99 10.14
CA ALA A 2 61.14 -19.09 10.97
C ALA A 2 60.68 -17.74 10.37
N SER A 3 59.39 -17.49 10.12
CA SER A 3 58.27 -17.33 11.08
C SER A 3 58.41 -16.12 12.02
N SER A 4 57.50 -15.15 11.87
CA SER A 4 56.97 -14.26 12.94
C SER A 4 55.84 -13.41 12.34
N LEU A 5 54.56 -13.77 12.53
CA LEU A 5 53.69 -13.49 13.69
C LEU A 5 53.19 -12.03 13.79
N LEU A 6 51.95 -11.86 13.35
CA LEU A 6 50.85 -10.99 13.78
C LEU A 6 51.07 -10.01 14.96
N ARG A 7 50.52 -8.78 14.80
CA ARG A 7 49.90 -7.88 15.82
C ARG A 7 49.20 -6.72 15.05
N GLY A 8 47.86 -6.62 14.96
CA GLY A 8 46.94 -5.98 15.93
C GLY A 8 47.02 -4.44 15.83
N LEU A 9 45.99 -3.64 15.53
CA LEU A 9 44.63 -3.56 16.11
C LEU A 9 43.65 -2.87 15.12
N MET A 10 42.42 -3.40 15.04
CA MET A 10 41.25 -2.69 14.50
C MET A 10 40.68 -1.77 15.58
N LYS A 11 40.62 -0.46 15.34
CA LYS A 11 39.97 0.49 16.25
C LYS A 11 38.49 0.59 15.91
N SER A 12 37.66 -0.19 16.60
CA SER A 12 36.22 0.03 16.68
C SER A 12 35.92 0.98 17.84
N SER A 13 35.32 2.12 17.54
CA SER A 13 34.60 2.92 18.53
C SER A 13 33.13 2.95 18.14
N LYS A 14 32.33 2.12 18.82
CA LYS A 14 30.89 2.29 18.92
C LYS A 14 30.62 3.53 19.77
N LEU A 15 29.72 4.39 19.32
CA LEU A 15 28.87 5.19 20.19
C LEU A 15 27.49 5.27 19.55
N ALA A 16 26.55 4.58 20.19
CA ALA A 16 25.13 4.72 19.96
C ALA A 16 24.67 6.06 20.53
N SER A 17 23.80 6.76 19.80
CA SER A 17 22.91 7.77 20.36
C SER A 17 21.64 7.82 19.51
N SER A 18 20.64 7.11 20.02
CA SER A 18 19.21 7.42 20.00
C SER A 18 18.81 8.67 19.21
N ALA A 19 18.20 8.45 18.05
CA ALA A 19 17.26 9.39 17.46
C ALA A 19 16.04 8.58 17.01
N THR A 20 14.96 8.76 17.75
CA THR A 20 13.59 8.29 17.50
C THR A 20 13.31 8.21 16.01
N GLY A 21 13.10 6.99 15.51
CA GLY A 21 12.80 6.72 14.11
C GLY A 21 11.43 7.27 13.71
N THR A 22 11.35 8.59 13.47
CA THR A 22 10.32 9.17 12.60
C THR A 22 10.54 8.57 11.23
N ARG A 23 9.77 7.54 10.90
CA ARG A 23 9.68 7.01 9.53
C ARG A 23 9.22 8.18 8.67
N ARG A 24 10.12 8.76 7.88
CA ARG A 24 9.77 9.80 6.90
C ARG A 24 8.87 9.17 5.84
N LEU A 25 7.56 9.20 6.08
CA LEU A 25 6.52 8.76 5.14
C LEU A 25 6.57 9.54 3.81
N SER A 26 7.19 10.72 3.78
CA SER A 26 7.21 11.60 2.61
C SER A 26 8.02 11.08 1.43
N LEU A 27 9.00 10.19 1.64
CA LEU A 27 9.85 9.70 0.54
C LEU A 27 9.24 8.51 -0.22
N VAL A 28 8.23 7.85 0.35
CA VAL A 28 7.59 6.69 -0.27
C VAL A 28 6.59 7.12 -1.35
N SER A 29 6.00 8.31 -1.22
CA SER A 29 4.98 8.80 -2.16
C SER A 29 5.52 8.93 -3.59
N THR A 30 6.79 9.30 -3.76
CA THR A 30 7.39 9.44 -5.10
C THR A 30 7.57 8.09 -5.80
N GLN A 31 7.85 7.01 -5.05
CA GLN A 31 8.06 5.68 -5.62
C GLN A 31 6.75 4.97 -6.02
N ILE A 32 5.62 5.32 -5.41
CA ILE A 32 4.31 4.72 -5.76
C ILE A 32 3.82 5.22 -7.13
N SER A 33 4.15 6.46 -7.51
CA SER A 33 3.86 6.99 -8.85
C SER A 33 4.61 6.26 -9.97
N GLU A 34 5.69 5.55 -9.65
CA GLU A 34 6.54 4.88 -10.64
C GLU A 34 6.04 3.47 -11.02
N HIS A 35 5.09 2.90 -10.27
CA HIS A 35 4.65 1.53 -10.53
C HIS A 35 4.04 1.39 -11.93
N THR A 36 3.09 2.25 -12.29
CA THR A 36 2.44 2.19 -13.61
C THR A 36 3.38 2.60 -14.74
N ALA A 37 4.26 3.58 -14.49
CA ALA A 37 5.26 4.04 -15.45
C ALA A 37 6.25 2.93 -15.87
N LYS A 38 6.45 1.91 -15.03
CA LYS A 38 7.33 0.78 -15.33
C LYS A 38 6.80 -0.12 -16.47
N TRP A 39 5.49 -0.26 -16.62
CA TRP A 39 4.89 -1.23 -17.55
C TRP A 39 3.94 -0.61 -18.59
N MET A 40 3.35 0.54 -18.31
CA MET A 40 2.45 1.23 -19.24
C MET A 40 3.25 2.20 -20.12
N GLN A 41 3.48 1.82 -21.38
CA GLN A 41 4.23 2.64 -22.33
C GLN A 41 3.38 3.73 -22.98
N ASP A 42 2.08 3.45 -23.19
CA ASP A 42 1.13 4.41 -23.72
C ASP A 42 0.67 5.36 -22.61
N THR A 43 1.20 6.58 -22.62
CA THR A 43 0.87 7.65 -21.66
C THR A 43 -0.24 8.57 -22.14
N SER A 44 -0.82 8.31 -23.32
CA SER A 44 -1.94 9.11 -23.85
C SER A 44 -3.27 8.80 -23.16
N LYS A 45 -3.37 7.63 -22.52
CA LYS A 45 -4.55 7.18 -21.77
C LYS A 45 -4.28 7.24 -20.28
N LYS A 46 -5.36 7.44 -19.51
CA LYS A 46 -5.32 7.35 -18.05
C LYS A 46 -4.87 5.96 -17.62
N SER A 47 -4.00 5.92 -16.63
CA SER A 47 -3.57 4.69 -15.99
C SER A 47 -4.72 4.02 -15.22
N PRO A 48 -4.68 2.70 -14.97
CA PRO A 48 -5.69 2.04 -14.14
C PRO A 48 -5.80 2.64 -12.73
N MET A 49 -4.68 3.11 -12.17
CA MET A 49 -4.66 3.78 -10.86
C MET A 49 -5.43 5.11 -10.90
N GLU A 50 -5.30 5.88 -11.98
CA GLU A 50 -6.08 7.11 -12.16
C GLU A 50 -7.57 6.80 -12.35
N LEU A 51 -7.90 5.81 -13.19
CA LEU A 51 -9.28 5.42 -13.46
C LEU A 51 -10.02 4.98 -12.19
N ILE A 52 -9.40 4.18 -11.33
CA ILE A 52 -10.07 3.75 -10.09
C ILE A 52 -10.18 4.89 -9.06
N ASN A 53 -9.23 5.83 -9.05
CA ASN A 53 -9.29 7.00 -8.17
C ASN A 53 -10.43 7.96 -8.55
N GLU A 54 -10.84 7.98 -9.82
CA GLU A 54 -12.00 8.74 -10.29
C GLU A 54 -13.34 8.13 -9.84
N VAL A 55 -13.39 6.83 -9.56
CA VAL A 55 -14.60 6.16 -9.06
C VAL A 55 -14.84 6.57 -7.60
N PRO A 56 -15.97 7.20 -7.25
CA PRO A 56 -16.22 7.64 -5.88
C PRO A 56 -16.41 6.45 -4.92
N PRO A 57 -16.09 6.61 -3.62
CA PRO A 57 -16.42 5.61 -2.62
C PRO A 57 -17.93 5.32 -2.55
N ILE A 58 -18.27 4.03 -2.46
CA ILE A 58 -19.62 3.51 -2.39
C ILE A 58 -20.07 3.55 -0.94
N LYS A 59 -21.21 4.21 -0.72
CA LYS A 59 -21.88 4.26 0.58
C LYS A 59 -22.64 2.95 0.80
N VAL A 60 -22.49 2.36 1.98
CA VAL A 60 -23.30 1.21 2.41
C VAL A 60 -23.81 1.41 3.83
N GLU A 61 -24.91 0.74 4.18
CA GLU A 61 -25.51 0.82 5.51
C GLU A 61 -24.91 -0.22 6.47
N ASP A 62 -24.50 -1.37 5.92
CA ASP A 62 -23.94 -2.48 6.68
C ASP A 62 -22.50 -2.23 7.15
N ARG A 63 -22.16 -2.86 8.27
CA ARG A 63 -20.80 -2.85 8.85
C ARG A 63 -19.80 -3.67 8.03
N ILE A 64 -20.28 -4.64 7.25
CA ILE A 64 -19.47 -5.52 6.39
C ILE A 64 -20.07 -5.52 5.00
N VAL A 65 -19.25 -5.30 3.98
CA VAL A 65 -19.64 -5.41 2.56
C VAL A 65 -19.02 -6.65 1.92
N ALA A 66 -19.77 -7.32 1.05
CA ALA A 66 -19.28 -8.40 0.19
C ALA A 66 -19.03 -7.84 -1.22
N CYS A 67 -17.76 -7.67 -1.59
CA CYS A 67 -17.39 -7.23 -2.93
C CYS A 67 -17.17 -8.45 -3.83
N GLU A 68 -17.98 -8.57 -4.87
CA GLU A 68 -17.88 -9.63 -5.88
C GLU A 68 -17.15 -9.17 -7.14
N GLY A 69 -16.98 -7.84 -7.33
CA GLY A 69 -16.24 -7.24 -8.44
C GLY A 69 -17.06 -6.97 -9.71
N ASP A 70 -18.15 -7.70 -9.93
CA ASP A 70 -19.11 -7.49 -11.02
C ASP A 70 -20.54 -7.84 -10.55
N THR A 71 -21.57 -7.52 -11.32
CA THR A 71 -22.95 -7.95 -11.04
C THR A 71 -23.11 -9.47 -11.21
N ASN A 72 -22.29 -10.08 -12.07
CA ASN A 72 -22.19 -11.53 -12.20
C ASN A 72 -21.01 -12.04 -11.36
N PRO A 73 -21.24 -12.81 -10.28
CA PRO A 73 -20.18 -13.33 -9.42
C PRO A 73 -19.13 -14.18 -10.17
N ALA A 74 -19.50 -14.77 -11.31
CA ALA A 74 -18.60 -15.60 -12.12
C ALA A 74 -17.61 -14.78 -12.97
N LEU A 75 -17.86 -13.48 -13.17
CA LEU A 75 -16.99 -12.58 -13.97
C LEU A 75 -16.13 -11.68 -13.08
N GLY A 76 -16.39 -11.67 -11.78
CA GLY A 76 -15.68 -10.86 -10.82
C GLY A 76 -14.48 -11.56 -10.19
N HIS A 77 -14.09 -11.08 -9.01
CA HIS A 77 -13.02 -11.66 -8.20
C HIS A 77 -13.61 -12.54 -7.09
N PRO A 78 -12.80 -13.38 -6.40
CA PRO A 78 -13.28 -14.07 -5.21
C PRO A 78 -13.90 -13.10 -4.22
N ILE A 79 -15.04 -13.48 -3.63
CA ILE A 79 -15.79 -12.60 -2.73
C ILE A 79 -14.87 -12.11 -1.61
N GLU A 80 -14.74 -10.79 -1.48
CA GLU A 80 -14.00 -10.16 -0.39
C GLU A 80 -14.99 -9.53 0.60
N TYR A 81 -14.98 -10.02 1.84
CA TYR A 81 -15.71 -9.41 2.94
C TYR A 81 -14.85 -8.32 3.59
N ILE A 82 -15.33 -7.08 3.56
CA ILE A 82 -14.57 -5.89 3.97
C ILE A 82 -15.26 -5.26 5.17
N CYS A 83 -14.51 -5.02 6.24
CA CYS A 83 -15.00 -4.36 7.46
C CYS A 83 -14.94 -2.84 7.33
N LEU A 84 -16.03 -2.15 7.71
CA LEU A 84 -16.21 -0.71 7.56
C LEU A 84 -16.30 0.04 8.90
N ASP A 85 -15.72 -0.52 9.95
CA ASP A 85 -15.67 0.08 11.29
C ASP A 85 -14.88 1.39 11.39
N LYS A 86 -14.11 1.71 10.35
CA LYS A 86 -13.27 2.90 10.29
C LYS A 86 -13.98 3.97 9.49
N ASP A 87 -13.83 5.22 9.91
CA ASP A 87 -14.37 6.38 9.20
C ASP A 87 -13.76 6.55 7.79
N GLU A 88 -12.55 6.05 7.57
CA GLU A 88 -11.89 6.08 6.26
C GLU A 88 -12.45 5.02 5.31
N PRO A 89 -12.70 5.34 4.02
CA PRO A 89 -13.17 4.36 3.06
C PRO A 89 -12.24 3.15 2.93
N ALA A 90 -12.77 1.95 3.13
CA ALA A 90 -12.05 0.70 2.98
C ALA A 90 -11.97 0.30 1.50
N ILE A 91 -10.81 -0.18 1.07
CA ILE A 91 -10.55 -0.54 -0.33
C ILE A 91 -10.67 -2.06 -0.51
N CYS A 92 -11.40 -2.49 -1.52
CA CYS A 92 -11.35 -3.87 -2.03
C CYS A 92 -9.99 -4.12 -2.68
N LYS A 93 -9.29 -5.16 -2.25
CA LYS A 93 -7.92 -5.47 -2.69
C LYS A 93 -7.85 -5.96 -4.14
N TYR A 94 -8.98 -6.43 -4.67
CA TYR A 94 -9.05 -6.97 -6.02
C TYR A 94 -9.41 -5.90 -7.06
N CYS A 95 -10.59 -5.29 -6.93
CA CYS A 95 -11.07 -4.31 -7.91
C CYS A 95 -10.71 -2.86 -7.57
N GLY A 96 -10.25 -2.57 -6.35
CA GLY A 96 -9.90 -1.22 -5.91
C GLY A 96 -11.10 -0.32 -5.57
N LEU A 97 -12.34 -0.84 -5.65
CA LEU A 97 -13.52 -0.11 -5.20
C LEU A 97 -13.40 0.25 -3.71
N ARG A 98 -13.90 1.43 -3.37
CA ARG A 98 -13.86 1.98 -2.02
C ARG A 98 -15.25 1.92 -1.43
N TYR A 99 -15.36 1.55 -0.15
CA TYR A 99 -16.62 1.45 0.57
C TYR A 99 -16.51 2.20 1.89
N TYR A 100 -17.60 2.85 2.30
CA TYR A 100 -17.69 3.45 3.64
C TYR A 100 -19.10 3.22 4.20
N GLN A 101 -19.18 3.07 5.52
CA GLN A 101 -20.45 2.93 6.20
C GLN A 101 -21.03 4.32 6.49
N ASP A 102 -22.32 4.50 6.28
CA ASP A 102 -23.00 5.70 6.78
C ASP A 102 -23.30 5.55 8.27
N HIS A 103 -22.48 6.18 9.10
CA HIS A 103 -22.70 6.22 10.53
C HIS A 103 -23.79 7.26 10.86
N HIS A 104 -25.05 6.87 10.66
CA HIS A 104 -26.17 7.61 11.22
C HIS A 104 -26.17 7.44 12.75
N HIS A 105 -25.86 8.53 13.45
CA HIS A 105 -26.10 8.68 14.88
C HIS A 105 -27.59 8.86 15.20
#